data_AF-A0A0J6WWH4-F1
#
_entry.id   AF-A0A0J6WWH4-F1
#
_cell.length_a   1.000
_cell.length_b   1.000
_cell.length_c   1.000
_cell.angle_alpha   90.00
_cell.angle_beta   90.00
_cell.angle_gamma   90.00
#
_symmetry.space_group_name_H-M   'P 1'
#
loop_
_entity.id
_entity.type
_entity.pdbx_description
1 polymer ?
#
loop_
_entity_poly.entity_id
_entity_poly.type
_entity_poly.pdbx_seq_one_letter_code
_entity_poly.pdbx_strand_id
1 'polypeptide(L)'
;MEKENITQLIQEFMQKKDWEGFLNQIESINKEQKSNEFIRIAAAAYSQMLDLPEYTHDLRVLRGLAFLHYSDYITCNSYKGEKNKALPETKRECEKKAEEYFKQILRQDRQPRDLYRYAHLLYKAACDFHTKEHFVYLYEKKDQSYELYDEAVYRMEKRGRERQTALYSRACYGLCRCGLDTLSLHSTLLDELLLLYKIHLTPYGSSDMHCHRFLRMCYCIEQVRITEVLPRVIDNFSTVVHTHQQYEKSWDIYHMLGKIFDSAYQYFLCKQREDAYKSAEKYYQYACEIDFIRRREHLPVSGFAHMYTALLTLYIRGREENKFYAAWEKYNPVIHFSEGFRILSQIRWLIIKKDYSEAEKVLTIYINCGKWQPGLSRNKAIVLLDIISAASTGKTNTLTGTYTSFQLKQLQHLKS
;
A
#
# COMPACT_ATOMS: atom_id res chain seq x y z
N MET A 1 -25.68 -3.39 28.31
CA MET A 1 -26.95 -3.90 27.75
C MET A 1 -26.93 -5.40 27.92
N GLU A 2 -27.88 -5.97 28.64
CA GLU A 2 -27.92 -7.41 28.97
C GLU A 2 -28.31 -8.27 27.76
N LYS A 3 -27.90 -9.54 27.76
CA LYS A 3 -28.03 -10.51 26.65
C LYS A 3 -29.47 -10.68 26.15
N GLU A 4 -30.45 -10.60 27.04
CA GLU A 4 -31.88 -10.72 26.72
C GLU A 4 -32.39 -9.55 25.86
N ASN A 5 -31.91 -8.33 26.10
CA ASN A 5 -32.26 -7.15 25.29
C ASN A 5 -31.76 -7.27 23.83
N ILE A 6 -30.70 -8.05 23.58
CA ILE A 6 -30.10 -8.21 22.25
C ILE A 6 -30.91 -9.18 21.39
N THR A 7 -31.28 -10.33 21.96
CA THR A 7 -32.14 -11.30 21.28
C THR A 7 -33.49 -10.69 20.95
N GLN A 8 -34.04 -9.88 21.87
CA GLN A 8 -35.29 -9.16 21.65
C GLN A 8 -35.17 -8.08 20.56
N LEU A 9 -34.07 -7.30 20.57
CA LEU A 9 -33.77 -6.33 19.50
C LEU A 9 -33.69 -7.01 18.12
N ILE A 10 -33.06 -8.18 18.04
CA ILE A 10 -32.93 -8.96 16.81
C ILE A 10 -34.27 -9.48 16.34
N GLN A 11 -35.09 -10.01 17.25
CA GLN A 11 -36.45 -10.44 16.93
C GLN A 11 -37.31 -9.27 16.44
N GLU A 12 -37.17 -8.10 17.04
CA GLU A 12 -37.86 -6.89 16.57
C GLU A 12 -37.41 -6.47 15.17
N PHE A 13 -36.12 -6.50 14.87
CA PHE A 13 -35.61 -6.18 13.53
C PHE A 13 -36.02 -7.25 12.49
N MET A 14 -36.00 -8.52 12.88
CA MET A 14 -36.51 -9.63 12.08
C MET A 14 -37.98 -9.44 11.74
N GLN A 15 -38.81 -9.03 12.71
CA GLN A 15 -40.24 -8.77 12.51
C GLN A 15 -40.50 -7.51 11.68
N LYS A 16 -39.74 -6.43 11.91
CA LYS A 16 -39.89 -5.14 11.20
C LYS A 16 -39.26 -5.14 9.80
N LYS A 17 -38.43 -6.14 9.47
CA LYS A 17 -37.65 -6.23 8.22
C LYS A 17 -36.73 -5.00 7.97
N ASP A 18 -36.36 -4.28 9.02
CA ASP A 18 -35.47 -3.11 8.97
C ASP A 18 -34.00 -3.51 9.15
N TRP A 19 -33.49 -4.20 8.14
CA TRP A 19 -32.13 -4.76 8.17
C TRP A 19 -31.03 -3.70 8.05
N GLU A 20 -31.33 -2.56 7.42
CA GLU A 20 -30.37 -1.46 7.32
C GLU A 20 -30.25 -0.71 8.65
N GLY A 21 -31.37 -0.46 9.33
CA GLY A 21 -31.40 0.03 10.70
C GLY A 21 -30.64 -0.90 11.65
N PHE A 22 -30.86 -2.21 11.53
CA PHE A 22 -30.15 -3.22 12.32
C PHE A 22 -28.64 -3.15 12.13
N LEU A 23 -28.16 -3.10 10.88
CA LEU A 23 -26.73 -3.00 10.57
C LEU A 23 -26.11 -1.71 11.13
N ASN A 24 -26.79 -0.56 10.97
CA ASN A 24 -26.32 0.72 11.48
C ASN A 24 -26.24 0.74 13.00
N GLN A 25 -27.22 0.13 13.68
CA GLN A 25 -27.23 0.02 15.13
C GLN A 25 -26.12 -0.91 15.64
N ILE A 26 -25.86 -2.03 14.97
CA ILE A 26 -24.70 -2.90 15.26
C ILE A 26 -23.38 -2.13 15.08
N GLU A 27 -23.24 -1.37 13.98
CA GLU A 27 -22.05 -0.54 13.74
C GLU A 27 -21.85 0.50 14.86
N SER A 28 -22.93 1.07 15.41
CA SER A 28 -22.86 2.02 16.53
C SER A 28 -22.50 1.33 17.85
N ILE A 29 -23.18 0.24 18.20
CA ILE A 29 -22.96 -0.51 19.45
C ILE A 29 -21.54 -1.06 19.50
N ASN A 30 -21.03 -1.59 18.38
CA ASN A 30 -19.67 -2.13 18.35
C ASN A 30 -18.61 -1.04 18.59
N LYS A 31 -18.83 0.19 18.09
CA LYS A 31 -17.94 1.33 18.35
C LYS A 31 -17.91 1.71 19.83
N GLU A 32 -19.06 1.65 20.52
CA GLU A 32 -19.20 2.07 21.91
C GLU A 32 -18.78 0.99 22.91
N GLN A 33 -19.22 -0.26 22.70
CA GLN A 33 -19.11 -1.33 23.70
C GLN A 33 -17.93 -2.29 23.44
N LYS A 34 -17.34 -2.29 22.24
CA LYS A 34 -16.23 -3.17 21.82
C LYS A 34 -16.47 -4.65 22.16
N SER A 35 -17.73 -5.11 22.07
CA SER A 35 -18.09 -6.49 22.41
C SER A 35 -18.26 -7.35 21.16
N ASN A 36 -17.43 -8.39 21.09
CA ASN A 36 -17.43 -9.37 20.01
C ASN A 36 -18.70 -10.25 19.98
N GLU A 37 -19.46 -10.28 21.08
CA GLU A 37 -20.69 -11.07 21.18
C GLU A 37 -21.78 -10.54 20.24
N PHE A 38 -21.90 -9.22 20.10
CA PHE A 38 -22.89 -8.61 19.19
C PHE A 38 -22.66 -8.99 17.73
N ILE A 39 -21.40 -9.01 17.30
CA ILE A 39 -21.03 -9.39 15.94
C ILE A 39 -21.40 -10.85 15.66
N ARG A 40 -21.21 -11.75 16.65
CA ARG A 40 -21.59 -13.17 16.53
C ARG A 40 -23.10 -13.35 16.36
N ILE A 41 -23.87 -12.69 17.22
CA ILE A 41 -25.33 -12.84 17.21
C ILE A 41 -25.90 -12.24 15.91
N ALA A 42 -25.38 -11.08 15.46
CA ALA A 42 -25.75 -10.48 14.18
C ALA A 42 -25.45 -11.41 12.99
N ALA A 43 -24.25 -12.01 12.95
CA ALA A 43 -23.87 -12.93 11.88
C ALA A 43 -24.78 -14.16 11.84
N ALA A 44 -25.11 -14.73 12.99
CA ALA A 44 -26.07 -15.84 13.09
C ALA A 44 -27.46 -15.44 12.57
N ALA A 45 -27.98 -14.28 12.95
CA ALA A 45 -29.29 -13.80 12.50
C ALA A 45 -29.34 -13.61 10.97
N TYR A 46 -28.35 -12.95 10.38
CA TYR A 46 -28.30 -12.79 8.93
C TYR A 46 -28.10 -14.13 8.20
N SER A 47 -27.36 -15.08 8.77
CA SER A 47 -27.15 -16.40 8.15
C SER A 47 -28.45 -17.21 8.12
N GLN A 48 -29.21 -17.21 9.23
CA GLN A 48 -30.53 -17.84 9.28
C GLN A 48 -31.52 -17.24 8.27
N MET A 49 -31.43 -15.94 8.00
CA MET A 49 -32.25 -15.32 6.95
C MET A 49 -31.83 -15.79 5.56
N LEU A 50 -30.54 -15.90 5.29
CA LEU A 50 -30.06 -16.34 3.98
C LEU A 50 -30.48 -17.78 3.64
N ASP A 51 -30.67 -18.62 4.66
CA ASP A 51 -31.19 -20.00 4.53
C ASP A 51 -32.67 -20.05 4.10
N LEU A 52 -33.41 -18.95 4.25
CA LEU A 52 -34.78 -18.83 3.77
C LEU A 52 -34.78 -18.47 2.27
N PRO A 53 -35.52 -19.21 1.40
CA PRO A 53 -35.53 -18.98 -0.05
C PRO A 53 -35.90 -17.55 -0.46
N GLU A 54 -36.71 -16.86 0.34
CA GLU A 54 -37.14 -15.49 0.08
C GLU A 54 -36.04 -14.43 0.28
N TYR A 55 -34.99 -14.73 1.06
CA TYR A 55 -33.90 -13.78 1.33
C TYR A 55 -32.54 -14.21 0.76
N THR A 56 -32.45 -15.34 0.06
CA THR A 56 -31.20 -15.84 -0.53
C THR A 56 -30.50 -14.81 -1.44
N HIS A 57 -31.26 -13.88 -2.03
CA HIS A 57 -30.73 -12.79 -2.85
C HIS A 57 -31.02 -11.39 -2.29
N ASP A 58 -31.51 -11.27 -1.06
CA ASP A 58 -31.82 -9.97 -0.46
C ASP A 58 -30.53 -9.18 -0.19
N LEU A 59 -30.40 -8.04 -0.88
CA LEU A 59 -29.24 -7.16 -0.79
C LEU A 59 -28.92 -6.70 0.64
N ARG A 60 -29.93 -6.53 1.50
CA ARG A 60 -29.73 -6.04 2.86
C ARG A 60 -29.08 -7.13 3.72
N VAL A 61 -29.56 -8.36 3.60
CA VAL A 61 -29.00 -9.53 4.29
C VAL A 61 -27.57 -9.78 3.82
N LEU A 62 -27.34 -9.78 2.50
CA LEU A 62 -26.01 -9.95 1.91
C LEU A 62 -25.04 -8.86 2.37
N ARG A 63 -25.46 -7.59 2.40
CA ARG A 63 -24.63 -6.46 2.89
C ARG A 63 -24.27 -6.61 4.36
N GLY A 64 -25.20 -7.06 5.19
CA GLY A 64 -24.96 -7.35 6.60
C GLY A 64 -23.84 -8.39 6.78
N LEU A 65 -23.98 -9.55 6.14
CA LEU A 65 -22.97 -10.63 6.20
C LEU A 65 -21.63 -10.20 5.62
N ALA A 66 -21.63 -9.56 4.44
CA ALA A 66 -20.42 -9.06 3.81
C ALA A 66 -19.66 -8.12 4.74
N PHE A 67 -20.35 -7.20 5.40
CA PHE A 67 -19.74 -6.27 6.34
C PHE A 67 -19.19 -6.96 7.59
N LEU A 68 -19.92 -7.88 8.21
CA LEU A 68 -19.47 -8.54 9.44
C LEU A 68 -18.19 -9.36 9.21
N HIS A 69 -18.16 -10.17 8.14
CA HIS A 69 -16.97 -10.93 7.78
C HIS A 69 -15.79 -10.02 7.36
N TYR A 70 -16.05 -8.97 6.58
CA TYR A 70 -15.06 -7.96 6.25
C TYR A 70 -14.48 -7.27 7.48
N SER A 71 -15.32 -6.85 8.41
CA SER A 71 -14.91 -6.13 9.62
C SER A 71 -14.04 -7.02 10.51
N ASP A 72 -14.42 -8.29 10.67
CA ASP A 72 -13.65 -9.25 11.46
C ASP A 72 -12.28 -9.55 10.81
N TYR A 73 -12.26 -9.72 9.49
CA TYR A 73 -11.01 -9.88 8.72
C TYR A 73 -10.06 -8.69 8.91
N ILE A 74 -10.56 -7.46 8.76
CA ILE A 74 -9.73 -6.24 8.89
C ILE A 74 -9.19 -6.10 10.33
N THR A 75 -10.00 -6.45 11.34
CA THR A 75 -9.61 -6.36 12.75
C THR A 75 -8.54 -7.39 13.11
N CYS A 76 -8.65 -8.62 12.58
CA CYS A 76 -7.64 -9.68 12.74
C CYS A 76 -6.31 -9.34 12.05
N ASN A 77 -6.31 -8.43 11.07
CA ASN A 77 -5.10 -7.98 10.38
C ASN A 77 -4.28 -6.94 11.17
N SER A 78 -4.73 -6.56 12.37
CA SER A 78 -3.95 -5.71 13.28
C SER A 78 -2.88 -6.52 14.02
N TYR A 79 -1.76 -5.88 14.41
CA TYR A 79 -0.61 -6.48 15.13
C TYR A 79 -0.96 -7.30 16.39
N LYS A 80 -2.22 -7.30 16.84
CA LYS A 80 -2.73 -8.02 18.02
C LYS A 80 -3.21 -9.46 17.73
N GLY A 81 -3.20 -9.90 16.46
CA GLY A 81 -3.49 -11.28 16.04
C GLY A 81 -4.96 -11.71 16.25
N GLU A 82 -5.22 -13.02 16.14
CA GLU A 82 -6.56 -13.65 16.23
C GLU A 82 -7.28 -13.45 17.57
N LYS A 83 -6.63 -12.84 18.57
CA LYS A 83 -7.19 -12.62 19.92
C LYS A 83 -8.40 -11.68 19.95
N ASN A 84 -8.57 -10.83 18.94
CA ASN A 84 -9.69 -9.88 18.86
C ASN A 84 -10.81 -10.33 17.92
N LYS A 85 -10.73 -11.56 17.43
CA LYS A 85 -11.68 -12.10 16.47
C LYS A 85 -13.06 -12.28 17.10
N ALA A 86 -14.07 -11.77 16.40
CA ALA A 86 -15.45 -11.91 16.81
C ALA A 86 -16.08 -13.17 16.24
N LEU A 87 -15.80 -13.57 15.01
CA LEU A 87 -16.49 -14.70 14.39
C LEU A 87 -15.76 -16.04 14.64
N PRO A 88 -16.46 -17.19 14.59
CA PRO A 88 -15.81 -18.49 14.69
C PRO A 88 -14.94 -18.83 13.47
N GLU A 89 -15.23 -18.28 12.28
CA GLU A 89 -14.54 -18.54 11.00
C GLU A 89 -13.11 -18.00 10.94
N THR A 90 -12.10 -18.81 10.62
CA THR A 90 -10.70 -18.38 10.48
C THR A 90 -10.54 -17.11 9.64
N LYS A 91 -9.41 -16.40 9.74
CA LYS A 91 -9.16 -15.18 8.95
C LYS A 91 -9.41 -15.40 7.44
N ARG A 92 -8.98 -16.56 6.90
CA ARG A 92 -9.15 -16.92 5.49
C ARG A 92 -10.60 -17.23 5.12
N GLU A 93 -11.36 -17.84 6.02
CA GLU A 93 -12.81 -18.03 5.84
C GLU A 93 -13.56 -16.69 5.91
N CYS A 94 -13.13 -15.81 6.82
CA CYS A 94 -13.35 -14.37 6.87
C CYS A 94 -13.39 -13.72 5.48
N GLU A 95 -12.21 -13.77 4.86
CA GLU A 95 -11.94 -13.20 3.55
C GLU A 95 -12.82 -13.81 2.47
N LYS A 96 -12.89 -15.15 2.38
CA LYS A 96 -13.65 -15.84 1.34
C LYS A 96 -15.14 -15.55 1.39
N LYS A 97 -15.76 -15.64 2.58
CA LYS A 97 -17.18 -15.34 2.75
C LYS A 97 -17.50 -13.89 2.40
N ALA A 98 -16.70 -12.93 2.89
CA ALA A 98 -16.88 -11.53 2.55
C ALA A 98 -16.75 -11.29 1.03
N GLU A 99 -15.75 -11.90 0.39
CA GLU A 99 -15.54 -11.82 -1.06
C GLU A 99 -16.73 -12.40 -1.85
N GLU A 100 -17.25 -13.56 -1.46
CA GLU A 100 -18.43 -14.19 -2.08
C GLU A 100 -19.67 -13.29 -1.96
N TYR A 101 -19.95 -12.75 -0.77
CA TYR A 101 -21.10 -11.86 -0.58
C TYR A 101 -20.95 -10.56 -1.35
N PHE A 102 -19.76 -9.92 -1.38
CA PHE A 102 -19.55 -8.73 -2.20
C PHE A 102 -19.71 -9.00 -3.70
N LYS A 103 -19.25 -10.15 -4.21
CA LYS A 103 -19.48 -10.54 -5.60
C LYS A 103 -20.98 -10.66 -5.92
N GLN A 104 -21.77 -11.21 -5.00
CA GLN A 104 -23.23 -11.30 -5.17
C GLN A 104 -23.90 -9.92 -5.13
N ILE A 105 -23.52 -9.07 -4.18
CA ILE A 105 -24.03 -7.70 -4.06
C ILE A 105 -23.76 -6.92 -5.35
N LEU A 106 -22.52 -6.93 -5.85
CA LEU A 106 -22.10 -6.13 -7.01
C LEU A 106 -22.65 -6.63 -8.36
N ARG A 107 -23.23 -7.83 -8.41
CA ARG A 107 -24.02 -8.31 -9.56
C ARG A 107 -25.41 -7.68 -9.62
N GLN A 108 -25.96 -7.30 -8.47
CA GLN A 108 -27.31 -6.74 -8.36
C GLN A 108 -27.28 -5.21 -8.24
N ASP A 109 -26.39 -4.67 -7.41
CA ASP A 109 -26.27 -3.23 -7.14
C ASP A 109 -24.82 -2.83 -6.85
N ARG A 110 -24.36 -1.76 -7.51
CA ARG A 110 -22.98 -1.26 -7.43
C ARG A 110 -22.92 0.07 -6.71
N GLN A 111 -23.16 0.04 -5.39
CA GLN A 111 -23.04 1.22 -4.53
C GLN A 111 -21.58 1.54 -4.23
N PRO A 112 -21.19 2.82 -4.12
CA PRO A 112 -19.81 3.19 -3.81
C PRO A 112 -19.25 2.59 -2.52
N ARG A 113 -20.07 2.46 -1.47
CA ARG A 113 -19.67 1.87 -0.19
C ARG A 113 -19.30 0.40 -0.32
N ASP A 114 -20.06 -0.36 -1.12
CA ASP A 114 -19.84 -1.79 -1.35
C ASP A 114 -18.58 -1.99 -2.22
N LEU A 115 -18.43 -1.19 -3.29
CA LEU A 115 -17.23 -1.17 -4.13
C LEU A 115 -15.97 -0.86 -3.32
N TYR A 116 -15.99 0.19 -2.50
CA TYR A 116 -14.87 0.57 -1.64
C TYR A 116 -14.49 -0.55 -0.65
N ARG A 117 -15.48 -1.12 0.06
CA ARG A 117 -15.22 -2.17 1.05
C ARG A 117 -14.64 -3.42 0.39
N TYR A 118 -15.17 -3.80 -0.77
CA TYR A 118 -14.67 -4.93 -1.52
C TYR A 118 -13.25 -4.68 -2.05
N ALA A 119 -12.99 -3.51 -2.63
CA ALA A 119 -11.66 -3.10 -3.06
C ALA A 119 -10.66 -3.17 -1.90
N HIS A 120 -11.04 -2.65 -0.72
CA HIS A 120 -10.19 -2.67 0.46
C HIS A 120 -9.92 -4.08 0.99
N LEU A 121 -10.93 -4.97 0.98
CA LEU A 121 -10.75 -6.38 1.31
C LEU A 121 -9.70 -7.04 0.42
N LEU A 122 -9.87 -6.92 -0.91
CA LEU A 122 -8.98 -7.53 -1.90
C LEU A 122 -7.54 -7.03 -1.74
N TYR A 123 -7.36 -5.72 -1.60
CA TYR A 123 -6.02 -5.13 -1.42
C TYR A 123 -5.35 -5.61 -0.13
N LYS A 124 -6.09 -5.61 1.00
CA LYS A 124 -5.55 -6.06 2.29
C LYS A 124 -5.18 -7.54 2.27
N ALA A 125 -5.99 -8.37 1.63
CA ALA A 125 -5.70 -9.79 1.41
C ALA A 125 -4.46 -9.99 0.55
N ALA A 126 -4.33 -9.24 -0.55
CA ALA A 126 -3.18 -9.34 -1.43
C ALA A 126 -1.85 -8.84 -0.80
N CYS A 127 -1.94 -8.01 0.25
CA CYS A 127 -0.81 -7.49 1.01
C CYS A 127 -0.56 -8.24 2.33
N ASP A 128 -1.28 -9.32 2.62
CA ASP A 128 -1.08 -10.09 3.85
C ASP A 128 0.25 -10.84 3.80
N PHE A 129 1.18 -10.52 4.70
CA PHE A 129 2.50 -11.15 4.79
C PHE A 129 2.46 -12.66 5.07
N HIS A 130 1.35 -13.17 5.60
CA HIS A 130 1.18 -14.60 5.90
C HIS A 130 0.55 -15.39 4.76
N THR A 131 0.19 -14.74 3.65
CA THR A 131 -0.39 -15.44 2.49
C THR A 131 0.63 -16.38 1.85
N LYS A 132 0.17 -17.57 1.45
CA LYS A 132 0.95 -18.55 0.68
C LYS A 132 0.55 -18.58 -0.81
N GLU A 133 -0.33 -17.66 -1.21
CA GLU A 133 -0.81 -17.59 -2.58
C GLU A 133 0.31 -17.17 -3.54
N HIS A 134 0.21 -17.62 -4.79
CA HIS A 134 1.20 -17.32 -5.81
C HIS A 134 1.13 -15.85 -6.24
N PHE A 135 2.27 -15.29 -6.65
CA PHE A 135 2.41 -13.88 -7.07
C PHE A 135 1.35 -13.44 -8.09
N VAL A 136 1.09 -14.26 -9.12
CA VAL A 136 0.11 -13.95 -10.19
C VAL A 136 -1.29 -13.73 -9.61
N TYR A 137 -1.73 -14.61 -8.71
CA TYR A 137 -3.03 -14.48 -8.05
C TYR A 137 -3.10 -13.22 -7.18
N LEU A 138 -2.05 -12.93 -6.42
CA LEU A 138 -1.97 -11.71 -5.60
C LEU A 138 -1.98 -10.45 -6.46
N TYR A 139 -1.35 -10.50 -7.63
CA TYR A 139 -1.37 -9.40 -8.60
C TYR A 139 -2.77 -9.15 -9.14
N GLU A 140 -3.44 -10.17 -9.69
CA GLU A 140 -4.80 -10.05 -10.21
C GLU A 140 -5.76 -9.50 -9.14
N LYS A 141 -5.57 -9.92 -7.89
CA LYS A 141 -6.34 -9.42 -6.74
C LYS A 141 -6.11 -7.93 -6.46
N LYS A 142 -4.86 -7.43 -6.61
CA LYS A 142 -4.55 -5.99 -6.54
C LYS A 142 -5.13 -5.25 -7.74
N ASP A 143 -5.01 -5.80 -8.94
CA ASP A 143 -5.52 -5.17 -10.15
C ASP A 143 -7.04 -4.97 -10.09
N GLN A 144 -7.76 -6.01 -9.69
CA GLN A 144 -9.20 -5.95 -9.44
C GLN A 144 -9.56 -4.92 -8.35
N SER A 145 -8.74 -4.83 -7.29
CA SER A 145 -8.94 -3.82 -6.24
C SER A 145 -8.82 -2.39 -6.79
N TYR A 146 -7.84 -2.13 -7.66
CA TYR A 146 -7.67 -0.83 -8.30
C TYR A 146 -8.92 -0.43 -9.10
N GLU A 147 -9.43 -1.33 -9.95
CA GLU A 147 -10.64 -1.10 -10.76
C GLU A 147 -11.86 -0.78 -9.90
N LEU A 148 -12.06 -1.53 -8.81
CA LEU A 148 -13.18 -1.32 -7.89
C LEU A 148 -13.07 0.02 -7.16
N TYR A 149 -11.87 0.43 -6.74
CA TYR A 149 -11.66 1.76 -6.18
C TYR A 149 -11.96 2.86 -7.20
N ASP A 150 -11.49 2.71 -8.44
CA ASP A 150 -11.72 3.71 -9.48
C ASP A 150 -13.20 3.87 -9.81
N GLU A 151 -13.93 2.76 -9.91
CA GLU A 151 -15.38 2.79 -10.09
C GLU A 151 -16.09 3.44 -8.89
N ALA A 152 -15.65 3.15 -7.65
CA ALA A 152 -16.22 3.77 -6.46
C ALA A 152 -16.04 5.30 -6.49
N VAL A 153 -14.83 5.77 -6.79
CA VAL A 153 -14.50 7.21 -6.94
C VAL A 153 -15.37 7.84 -8.02
N TYR A 154 -15.42 7.24 -9.22
CA TYR A 154 -16.21 7.74 -10.34
C TYR A 154 -17.71 7.89 -10.00
N ARG A 155 -18.29 6.89 -9.32
CA ARG A 155 -19.70 6.92 -8.92
C ARG A 155 -19.98 7.99 -7.86
N MET A 156 -19.05 8.22 -6.92
CA MET A 156 -19.17 9.30 -5.93
C MET A 156 -19.08 10.67 -6.59
N GLU A 157 -18.21 10.84 -7.59
CA GLU A 157 -18.08 12.07 -8.37
C GLU A 157 -19.38 12.41 -9.09
N LYS A 158 -20.01 11.42 -9.74
CA LYS A 158 -21.31 11.59 -10.40
C LYS A 158 -22.46 11.95 -9.45
N ARG A 159 -22.43 11.47 -8.20
CA ARG A 159 -23.52 11.65 -7.22
C ARG A 159 -23.33 12.88 -6.31
N GLY A 160 -22.21 13.59 -6.45
CA GLY A 160 -21.81 14.70 -5.58
C GLY A 160 -20.96 14.22 -4.40
N ARG A 161 -19.64 14.42 -4.53
CA ARG A 161 -18.62 13.96 -3.54
C ARG A 161 -18.80 14.52 -2.12
N GLU A 162 -19.37 15.72 -1.99
CA GLU A 162 -19.56 16.40 -0.69
C GLU A 162 -20.48 15.64 0.26
N ARG A 163 -21.36 14.79 -0.26
CA ARG A 163 -22.27 13.96 0.55
C ARG A 163 -21.54 12.85 1.31
N GLN A 164 -20.35 12.45 0.87
CA GLN A 164 -19.61 11.30 1.39
C GLN A 164 -18.09 11.58 1.43
N THR A 165 -17.70 12.79 1.83
CA THR A 165 -16.31 13.28 1.81
C THR A 165 -15.31 12.30 2.43
N ALA A 166 -15.65 11.68 3.58
CA ALA A 166 -14.80 10.69 4.24
C ALA A 166 -14.56 9.43 3.40
N LEU A 167 -15.62 8.87 2.80
CA LEU A 167 -15.51 7.67 1.97
C LEU A 167 -14.78 7.98 0.67
N TYR A 168 -15.06 9.13 0.07
CA TYR A 168 -14.41 9.60 -1.14
C TYR A 168 -12.90 9.77 -0.94
N SER A 169 -12.48 10.47 0.12
CA SER A 169 -11.07 10.66 0.45
C SER A 169 -10.35 9.32 0.65
N ARG A 170 -10.94 8.40 1.42
CA ARG A 170 -10.37 7.05 1.64
C ARG A 170 -10.30 6.22 0.36
N ALA A 171 -11.30 6.31 -0.51
CA ALA A 171 -11.30 5.61 -1.79
C ALA A 171 -10.22 6.15 -2.73
N CYS A 172 -10.07 7.48 -2.82
CA CYS A 172 -8.99 8.12 -3.58
C CYS A 172 -7.61 7.71 -3.06
N TYR A 173 -7.42 7.69 -1.74
CA TYR A 173 -6.17 7.25 -1.13
C TYR A 173 -5.90 5.75 -1.37
N GLY A 174 -6.91 4.90 -1.20
CA GLY A 174 -6.83 3.46 -1.47
C GLY A 174 -6.51 3.15 -2.93
N LEU A 175 -7.12 3.88 -3.88
CA LEU A 175 -6.82 3.81 -5.31
C LEU A 175 -5.35 4.08 -5.58
N CYS A 176 -4.81 5.15 -4.99
CA CYS A 176 -3.41 5.53 -5.21
C CYS A 176 -2.43 4.50 -4.63
N ARG A 177 -2.70 3.96 -3.43
CA ARG A 177 -1.89 2.87 -2.87
C ARG A 177 -1.87 1.65 -3.77
N CYS A 178 -3.04 1.23 -4.21
CA CYS A 178 -3.19 0.04 -5.03
C CYS A 178 -2.58 0.25 -6.44
N GLY A 179 -2.77 1.42 -7.02
CA GLY A 179 -2.19 1.80 -8.31
C GLY A 179 -0.66 1.77 -8.26
N LEU A 180 -0.04 2.36 -7.24
CA LEU A 180 1.42 2.30 -7.07
C LEU A 180 1.94 0.86 -6.99
N ASP A 181 1.30 0.00 -6.21
CA ASP A 181 1.71 -1.40 -6.05
C ASP A 181 1.54 -2.23 -7.34
N THR A 182 0.64 -1.82 -8.24
CA THR A 182 0.45 -2.47 -9.55
C THR A 182 1.37 -1.90 -10.63
N LEU A 183 1.85 -0.65 -10.46
CA LEU A 183 2.89 -0.08 -11.35
C LEU A 183 4.28 -0.68 -11.10
N SER A 184 4.62 -1.00 -9.86
CA SER A 184 6.00 -1.31 -9.44
C SER A 184 6.33 -2.81 -9.36
N LEU A 185 5.72 -3.64 -10.22
CA LEU A 185 5.84 -5.11 -10.12
C LEU A 185 7.09 -5.65 -10.80
N HIS A 186 8.21 -5.32 -10.21
CA HIS A 186 9.51 -5.78 -10.63
C HIS A 186 10.05 -6.84 -9.68
N SER A 187 10.89 -7.71 -10.22
CA SER A 187 11.71 -8.55 -9.36
C SER A 187 12.75 -7.67 -8.66
N THR A 188 13.26 -8.16 -7.53
CA THR A 188 14.38 -7.51 -6.82
C THR A 188 15.53 -7.13 -7.76
N LEU A 189 15.84 -7.96 -8.75
CA LEU A 189 16.84 -7.67 -9.77
C LEU A 189 16.48 -6.44 -10.59
N LEU A 190 15.28 -6.40 -11.19
CA LEU A 190 14.88 -5.29 -12.04
C LEU A 190 14.79 -3.97 -11.27
N ASP A 191 14.34 -4.01 -10.01
CA ASP A 191 14.33 -2.84 -9.12
C ASP A 191 15.75 -2.27 -8.90
N GLU A 192 16.73 -3.14 -8.59
CA GLU A 192 18.12 -2.69 -8.42
C GLU A 192 18.72 -2.23 -9.76
N LEU A 193 18.42 -2.90 -10.87
CA LEU A 193 18.91 -2.50 -12.19
C LEU A 193 18.39 -1.09 -12.60
N LEU A 194 17.10 -0.82 -12.41
CA LEU A 194 16.50 0.50 -12.65
C LEU A 194 17.12 1.60 -11.77
N LEU A 195 17.58 1.24 -10.57
CA LEU A 195 18.20 2.17 -9.64
C LEU A 195 19.67 2.42 -9.97
N LEU A 196 20.42 1.35 -10.27
CA LEU A 196 21.87 1.33 -10.42
C LEU A 196 22.33 1.67 -11.83
N TYR A 197 21.46 1.50 -12.82
CA TYR A 197 21.75 1.80 -14.22
C TYR A 197 20.62 2.65 -14.79
N LYS A 198 20.94 3.53 -15.74
CA LYS A 198 19.95 4.34 -16.47
C LYS A 198 19.26 3.48 -17.53
N ILE A 199 18.71 2.33 -17.12
CA ILE A 199 18.02 1.39 -17.99
C ILE A 199 16.59 1.87 -18.19
N HIS A 200 16.14 1.80 -19.44
CA HIS A 200 14.75 2.02 -19.82
C HIS A 200 14.03 0.67 -19.80
N LEU A 201 13.24 0.41 -18.75
CA LEU A 201 12.29 -0.68 -18.79
C LEU A 201 10.92 -0.13 -19.19
N THR A 202 10.35 -0.67 -20.26
CA THR A 202 8.92 -0.54 -20.50
C THR A 202 8.19 -1.34 -19.41
N PRO A 203 7.29 -0.73 -18.63
CA PRO A 203 6.49 -1.47 -17.66
C PRO A 203 5.70 -2.60 -18.35
N TYR A 204 5.40 -3.67 -17.62
CA TYR A 204 4.60 -4.78 -18.14
C TYR A 204 3.17 -4.32 -18.42
N GLY A 205 2.64 -4.54 -19.62
CA GLY A 205 1.33 -4.03 -20.05
C GLY A 205 1.42 -2.82 -20.99
N SER A 206 0.28 -2.24 -21.37
CA SER A 206 0.27 -1.12 -22.33
C SER A 206 0.73 0.18 -21.67
N SER A 207 1.57 0.94 -22.37
CA SER A 207 2.03 2.26 -21.90
C SER A 207 0.87 3.22 -21.64
N ASP A 208 -0.20 3.13 -22.44
CA ASP A 208 -1.40 3.96 -22.31
C ASP A 208 -2.16 3.69 -21.01
N MET A 209 -2.29 2.41 -20.62
CA MET A 209 -2.93 2.04 -19.36
C MET A 209 -2.15 2.61 -18.17
N HIS A 210 -0.82 2.49 -18.18
CA HIS A 210 0.04 3.01 -17.11
C HIS A 210 0.00 4.54 -17.03
N CYS A 211 0.01 5.23 -18.17
CA CYS A 211 -0.18 6.68 -18.23
C CYS A 211 -1.56 7.08 -17.66
N HIS A 212 -2.62 6.35 -18.01
CA HIS A 212 -3.96 6.62 -17.48
C HIS A 212 -4.01 6.43 -15.96
N ARG A 213 -3.43 5.34 -15.44
CA ARG A 213 -3.35 5.09 -13.99
C ARG A 213 -2.57 6.19 -13.28
N PHE A 214 -1.44 6.60 -13.82
CA PHE A 214 -0.65 7.72 -13.28
C PHE A 214 -1.49 9.00 -13.18
N LEU A 215 -2.14 9.41 -14.28
CA LEU A 215 -2.98 10.61 -14.29
C LEU A 215 -4.14 10.50 -13.29
N ARG A 216 -4.76 9.33 -13.20
CA ARG A 216 -5.86 9.09 -12.27
C ARG A 216 -5.40 9.15 -10.83
N MET A 217 -4.24 8.59 -10.50
CA MET A 217 -3.64 8.70 -9.16
C MET A 217 -3.28 10.14 -8.81
N CYS A 218 -2.64 10.89 -9.72
CA CYS A 218 -2.35 12.32 -9.53
C CYS A 218 -3.61 13.11 -9.19
N TYR A 219 -4.69 12.87 -9.93
CA TYR A 219 -5.97 13.51 -9.66
C TYR A 219 -6.51 13.11 -8.27
N CYS A 220 -6.57 11.81 -7.96
CA CYS A 220 -7.14 11.30 -6.71
C CYS A 220 -6.38 11.79 -5.47
N ILE A 221 -5.04 11.71 -5.48
CA ILE A 221 -4.25 12.15 -4.33
C ILE A 221 -4.34 13.67 -4.11
N GLU A 222 -4.50 14.46 -5.19
CA GLU A 222 -4.79 15.88 -5.09
C GLU A 222 -6.14 16.15 -4.41
N GLN A 223 -7.16 15.33 -4.68
CA GLN A 223 -8.44 15.46 -3.98
C GLN A 223 -8.33 15.15 -2.48
N VAL A 224 -7.53 14.15 -2.11
CA VAL A 224 -7.23 13.84 -0.70
C VAL A 224 -6.53 15.04 -0.04
N ARG A 225 -5.49 15.59 -0.70
CA ARG A 225 -4.76 16.77 -0.22
C ARG A 225 -5.68 17.98 0.01
N ILE A 226 -6.58 18.25 -0.93
CA ILE A 226 -7.56 19.35 -0.82
C ILE A 226 -8.54 19.09 0.34
N THR A 227 -9.02 17.85 0.47
CA THR A 227 -9.96 17.46 1.54
C THR A 227 -9.36 17.66 2.93
N GLU A 228 -8.07 17.35 3.09
CA GLU A 228 -7.32 17.56 4.33
C GLU A 228 -6.77 18.99 4.49
N VAL A 229 -7.15 19.92 3.59
CA VAL A 229 -6.77 21.34 3.61
C VAL A 229 -5.25 21.54 3.65
N LEU A 230 -4.51 20.64 3.00
CA LEU A 230 -3.06 20.70 2.93
C LEU A 230 -2.63 21.59 1.76
N PRO A 231 -1.58 22.42 1.89
CA PRO A 231 -1.16 23.31 0.80
C PRO A 231 -0.41 22.56 -0.33
N ARG A 232 -0.30 23.15 -1.53
CA ARG A 232 0.55 22.60 -2.60
C ARG A 232 2.03 22.91 -2.41
N VAL A 233 2.31 24.01 -1.72
CA VAL A 233 3.64 24.50 -1.39
C VAL A 233 3.64 24.78 0.10
N ILE A 234 4.58 24.19 0.83
CA ILE A 234 4.70 24.38 2.27
C ILE A 234 5.74 25.46 2.52
N ASP A 235 5.28 26.62 2.97
CA ASP A 235 6.16 27.71 3.41
C ASP A 235 6.47 27.61 4.91
N ASN A 236 5.57 26.98 5.69
CA ASN A 236 5.75 26.73 7.12
C ASN A 236 5.34 25.31 7.48
N PHE A 237 6.32 24.46 7.76
CA PHE A 237 6.09 23.07 8.14
C PHE A 237 5.39 22.90 9.50
N SER A 238 5.66 23.79 10.46
CA SER A 238 5.02 23.72 11.79
C SER A 238 3.51 23.89 11.70
N THR A 239 3.03 24.80 10.84
CA THR A 239 1.59 24.97 10.57
C THR A 239 0.96 23.68 10.05
N VAL A 240 1.63 22.98 9.13
CA VAL A 240 1.14 21.72 8.57
C VAL A 240 1.13 20.60 9.62
N VAL A 241 2.15 20.53 10.46
CA VAL A 241 2.26 19.55 11.56
C VAL A 241 1.10 19.67 12.55
N HIS A 242 0.66 20.91 12.84
CA HIS A 242 -0.43 21.18 13.79
C HIS A 242 -1.81 21.30 13.14
N THR A 243 -1.90 21.21 11.80
CA THR A 243 -3.19 21.22 11.11
C THR A 243 -3.99 19.98 11.50
N HIS A 244 -5.26 20.16 11.86
CA HIS A 244 -6.13 19.04 12.16
C HIS A 244 -6.48 18.26 10.89
N GLN A 245 -6.18 16.95 10.88
CA GLN A 245 -6.39 16.07 9.75
C GLN A 245 -7.36 14.94 10.09
N GLN A 246 -8.46 14.85 9.36
CA GLN A 246 -9.61 14.02 9.70
C GLN A 246 -9.48 12.57 9.24
N TYR A 247 -8.95 12.33 8.04
CA TYR A 247 -8.94 11.00 7.42
C TYR A 247 -7.52 10.50 7.19
N GLU A 248 -6.75 11.19 6.36
CA GLU A 248 -5.39 10.80 5.95
C GLU A 248 -4.35 11.81 6.44
N LYS A 249 -3.12 11.34 6.67
CA LYS A 249 -2.08 12.14 7.33
C LYS A 249 -1.13 12.81 6.34
N SER A 250 -0.65 13.99 6.69
CA SER A 250 0.07 14.88 5.75
C SER A 250 1.36 14.25 5.25
N TRP A 251 2.16 13.64 6.13
CA TRP A 251 3.37 12.91 5.75
C TRP A 251 3.07 11.74 4.80
N ASP A 252 1.96 11.01 4.99
CA ASP A 252 1.57 9.89 4.13
C ASP A 252 1.07 10.37 2.75
N ILE A 253 0.30 11.46 2.72
CA ILE A 253 -0.19 12.08 1.46
C ILE A 253 0.98 12.61 0.63
N TYR A 254 1.91 13.36 1.24
CA TYR A 254 3.08 13.87 0.52
C TYR A 254 4.04 12.75 0.14
N HIS A 255 4.23 11.74 0.98
CA HIS A 255 5.03 10.57 0.59
C HIS A 255 4.41 9.85 -0.62
N MET A 256 3.08 9.72 -0.66
CA MET A 256 2.36 9.12 -1.79
C MET A 256 2.48 9.95 -3.08
N LEU A 257 2.34 11.27 -2.99
CA LEU A 257 2.65 12.18 -4.09
C LEU A 257 4.08 11.96 -4.60
N GLY A 258 5.05 11.90 -3.68
CA GLY A 258 6.45 11.59 -3.99
C GLY A 258 6.60 10.27 -4.75
N LYS A 259 5.95 9.21 -4.28
CA LYS A 259 5.95 7.89 -4.94
C LYS A 259 5.36 7.93 -6.35
N ILE A 260 4.23 8.62 -6.54
CA ILE A 260 3.56 8.73 -7.84
C ILE A 260 4.49 9.41 -8.87
N PHE A 261 5.13 10.51 -8.50
CA PHE A 261 6.06 11.21 -9.39
C PHE A 261 7.40 10.47 -9.58
N ASP A 262 7.89 9.78 -8.54
CA ASP A 262 9.06 8.90 -8.65
C ASP A 262 8.79 7.76 -9.65
N SER A 263 7.61 7.12 -9.58
CA SER A 263 7.16 6.15 -10.58
C SER A 263 7.03 6.75 -11.98
N ALA A 264 6.54 7.99 -12.10
CA ALA A 264 6.45 8.66 -13.40
C ALA A 264 7.82 8.92 -14.03
N TYR A 265 8.80 9.31 -13.21
CA TYR A 265 10.19 9.47 -13.64
C TYR A 265 10.84 8.14 -14.05
N GLN A 266 10.62 7.09 -13.25
CA GLN A 266 11.17 5.74 -13.48
C GLN A 266 10.59 5.08 -14.73
N TYR A 267 9.27 5.16 -14.93
CA TYR A 267 8.56 4.42 -15.97
C TYR A 267 8.11 5.27 -17.15
N PHE A 268 8.64 6.49 -17.28
CA PHE A 268 8.37 7.36 -18.44
C PHE A 268 6.89 7.69 -18.63
N LEU A 269 6.13 7.82 -17.53
CA LEU A 269 4.68 8.03 -17.57
C LEU A 269 4.28 9.49 -17.85
N CYS A 270 5.26 10.37 -18.04
CA CYS A 270 5.05 11.77 -18.37
C CYS A 270 6.14 12.29 -19.31
N LYS A 271 5.80 13.29 -20.12
CA LYS A 271 6.73 13.89 -21.10
C LYS A 271 7.88 14.66 -20.43
N GLN A 272 7.60 15.36 -19.32
CA GLN A 272 8.55 16.19 -18.60
C GLN A 272 9.17 15.41 -17.43
N ARG A 273 10.12 14.53 -17.73
CA ARG A 273 10.71 13.62 -16.74
C ARG A 273 11.43 14.33 -15.60
N GLU A 274 12.21 15.35 -15.92
CA GLU A 274 12.95 16.12 -14.92
C GLU A 274 12.00 16.85 -13.96
N ASP A 275 10.82 17.25 -14.43
CA ASP A 275 9.82 17.87 -13.58
C ASP A 275 9.15 16.84 -12.66
N ALA A 276 8.99 15.59 -13.12
CA ALA A 276 8.58 14.48 -12.26
C ALA A 276 9.64 14.16 -11.20
N TYR A 277 10.94 14.14 -11.54
CA TYR A 277 12.01 13.98 -10.57
C TYR A 277 11.98 15.08 -9.49
N LYS A 278 11.92 16.35 -9.91
CA LYS A 278 11.83 17.50 -8.99
C LYS A 278 10.58 17.45 -8.12
N SER A 279 9.44 17.03 -8.68
CA SER A 279 8.19 16.87 -7.94
C SER A 279 8.31 15.75 -6.90
N ALA A 280 8.91 14.62 -7.26
CA ALA A 280 9.18 13.52 -6.34
C ALA A 280 10.09 13.96 -5.19
N GLU A 281 11.19 14.66 -5.51
CA GLU A 281 12.13 15.22 -4.52
C GLU A 281 11.41 16.16 -3.56
N LYS A 282 10.67 17.14 -4.08
CA LYS A 282 9.89 18.10 -3.29
C LYS A 282 8.95 17.42 -2.31
N TYR A 283 8.15 16.46 -2.78
CA TYR A 283 7.14 15.83 -1.93
C TYR A 283 7.72 14.83 -0.93
N TYR A 284 8.79 14.12 -1.28
CA TYR A 284 9.52 13.32 -0.30
C TYR A 284 10.19 14.19 0.77
N GLN A 285 10.79 15.32 0.40
CA GLN A 285 11.31 16.28 1.37
C GLN A 285 10.19 16.78 2.29
N TYR A 286 9.02 17.11 1.75
CA TYR A 286 7.88 17.54 2.57
C TYR A 286 7.47 16.48 3.59
N ALA A 287 7.35 15.22 3.17
CA ALA A 287 7.03 14.13 4.09
C ALA A 287 8.10 13.95 5.19
N CYS A 288 9.38 14.04 4.81
CA CYS A 288 10.51 13.92 5.74
C CYS A 288 10.54 15.08 6.75
N GLU A 289 10.38 16.34 6.32
CA GLU A 289 10.38 17.49 7.23
C GLU A 289 9.21 17.47 8.22
N ILE A 290 8.01 17.10 7.75
CA ILE A 290 6.83 16.97 8.61
C ILE A 290 7.08 15.92 9.70
N ASP A 291 7.53 14.72 9.33
CA ASP A 291 7.82 13.66 10.30
C ASP A 291 9.00 14.03 11.22
N PHE A 292 10.03 14.69 10.69
CA PHE A 292 11.20 15.13 11.46
C PHE A 292 10.83 16.13 12.56
N ILE A 293 10.01 17.14 12.24
CA ILE A 293 9.51 18.10 13.23
C ILE A 293 8.66 17.40 14.28
N ARG A 294 7.75 16.51 13.87
CA ARG A 294 6.91 15.75 14.80
C ARG A 294 7.73 14.94 15.80
N ARG A 295 8.82 14.32 15.35
CA ARG A 295 9.74 13.59 16.24
C ARG A 295 10.45 14.50 17.23
N ARG A 296 10.93 15.66 16.76
CA ARG A 296 11.58 16.66 17.63
C ARG A 296 10.63 17.25 18.66
N GLU A 297 9.35 17.34 18.34
CA GLU A 297 8.28 17.80 19.24
C GLU A 297 7.65 16.67 20.07
N HIS A 298 8.19 15.45 19.99
CA HIS A 298 7.66 14.26 20.70
C HIS A 298 6.19 13.96 20.40
N LEU A 299 5.70 14.32 19.22
CA LEU A 299 4.35 14.00 18.77
C LEU A 299 4.25 12.50 18.39
N PRO A 300 3.06 11.88 18.49
CA PRO A 300 2.88 10.46 18.15
C PRO A 300 3.24 10.16 16.68
N VAL A 301 4.30 9.39 16.44
CA VAL A 301 4.73 8.98 15.10
C VAL A 301 4.42 7.50 14.86
N SER A 302 4.11 7.15 13.60
CA SER A 302 3.78 5.77 13.22
C SER A 302 5.00 4.84 13.15
N GLY A 303 6.20 5.34 13.48
CA GLY A 303 7.42 4.54 13.64
C GLY A 303 8.11 4.14 12.33
N PHE A 304 7.63 4.57 11.16
CA PHE A 304 8.22 4.15 9.89
C PHE A 304 9.27 5.13 9.36
N ALA A 305 10.40 4.60 8.86
CA ALA A 305 11.48 5.37 8.22
C ALA A 305 11.40 5.39 6.69
N HIS A 306 10.34 4.83 6.10
CA HIS A 306 10.27 4.52 4.67
C HIS A 306 10.28 5.76 3.76
N MET A 307 9.77 6.90 4.24
CA MET A 307 9.81 8.17 3.49
C MET A 307 11.23 8.72 3.33
N TYR A 308 12.06 8.61 4.38
CA TYR A 308 13.46 9.01 4.34
C TYR A 308 14.27 8.09 3.42
N THR A 309 14.04 6.78 3.48
CA THR A 309 14.73 5.84 2.59
C THR A 309 14.28 6.01 1.13
N ALA A 310 13.03 6.44 0.88
CA ALA A 310 12.54 6.79 -0.45
C ALA A 310 13.26 8.04 -1.00
N LEU A 311 13.41 9.10 -0.21
CA LEU A 311 14.17 10.30 -0.60
C LEU A 311 15.63 9.97 -0.94
N LEU A 312 16.30 9.21 -0.07
CA LEU A 312 17.69 8.81 -0.27
C LEU A 312 17.84 7.89 -1.49
N THR A 313 16.88 7.00 -1.74
CA THR A 313 16.87 6.17 -2.95
C THR A 313 16.65 7.01 -4.21
N LEU A 314 15.82 8.07 -4.15
CA LEU A 314 15.65 9.02 -5.25
C LEU A 314 16.97 9.74 -5.58
N TYR A 315 17.75 10.15 -4.57
CA TYR A 315 19.07 10.75 -4.80
C TYR A 315 20.08 9.78 -5.40
N ILE A 316 20.09 8.51 -4.94
CA ILE A 316 20.88 7.47 -5.60
C ILE A 316 20.50 7.37 -7.07
N ARG A 317 19.20 7.31 -7.40
CA ARG A 317 18.70 7.22 -8.78
C ARG A 317 19.09 8.42 -9.64
N GLY A 318 19.00 9.63 -9.06
CA GLY A 318 19.39 10.89 -9.70
C GLY A 318 20.90 11.11 -9.80
N ARG A 319 21.72 10.27 -9.13
CA ARG A 319 23.17 10.46 -8.98
C ARG A 319 23.55 11.74 -8.21
N GLU A 320 22.69 12.12 -7.27
CA GLU A 320 22.81 13.32 -6.44
C GLU A 320 23.53 13.01 -5.11
N GLU A 321 24.81 12.65 -5.19
CA GLU A 321 25.58 12.17 -4.03
C GLU A 321 25.66 13.22 -2.91
N ASN A 322 25.88 14.49 -3.25
CA ASN A 322 25.93 15.58 -2.27
C ASN A 322 24.60 15.74 -1.53
N LYS A 323 23.47 15.66 -2.24
CA LYS A 323 22.14 15.74 -1.61
C LYS A 323 21.85 14.52 -0.74
N PHE A 324 22.30 13.34 -1.16
CA PHE A 324 22.21 12.11 -0.36
C PHE A 324 22.89 12.28 1.00
N TYR A 325 24.16 12.72 1.02
CA TYR A 325 24.89 12.87 2.28
C TYR A 325 24.36 14.00 3.14
N ALA A 326 23.96 15.13 2.54
CA ALA A 326 23.31 16.22 3.29
C ALA A 326 22.00 15.76 3.98
N ALA A 327 21.16 14.99 3.28
CA ALA A 327 19.96 14.42 3.88
C ALA A 327 20.26 13.34 4.93
N TRP A 328 21.28 12.50 4.68
CA TRP A 328 21.75 11.50 5.65
C TRP A 328 22.17 12.16 6.96
N GLU A 329 23.06 13.16 6.90
CA GLU A 329 23.56 13.90 8.06
C GLU A 329 22.44 14.59 8.83
N LYS A 330 21.46 15.17 8.11
CA LYS A 330 20.30 15.82 8.73
C LYS A 330 19.41 14.85 9.49
N TYR A 331 19.02 13.72 8.88
CA TYR A 331 17.94 12.87 9.42
C TYR A 331 18.45 11.70 10.27
N ASN A 332 19.65 11.18 10.01
CA ASN A 332 20.17 10.01 10.72
C ASN A 332 20.23 10.18 12.26
N PRO A 333 20.57 11.35 12.83
CA PRO A 333 20.59 11.53 14.28
C PRO A 333 19.23 11.33 14.97
N VAL A 334 18.13 11.45 14.24
CA VAL A 334 16.76 11.36 14.77
C VAL A 334 16.08 10.04 14.37
N ILE A 335 16.34 9.56 13.15
CA ILE A 335 15.68 8.37 12.60
C ILE A 335 16.48 7.10 12.87
N HIS A 336 17.80 7.21 13.02
CA HIS A 336 18.74 6.09 13.14
C HIS A 336 18.55 5.08 12.01
N PHE A 337 19.07 5.39 10.82
CA PHE A 337 18.97 4.47 9.69
C PHE A 337 19.54 3.10 10.04
N SER A 338 18.86 2.03 9.60
CA SER A 338 19.30 0.68 9.89
C SER A 338 20.67 0.41 9.27
N GLU A 339 21.45 -0.43 9.94
CA GLU A 339 22.75 -0.87 9.43
C GLU A 339 22.63 -1.53 8.04
N GLY A 340 21.55 -2.30 7.82
CA GLY A 340 21.24 -2.87 6.51
C GLY A 340 21.06 -1.82 5.41
N PHE A 341 20.39 -0.70 5.72
CA PHE A 341 20.21 0.38 4.75
C PHE A 341 21.51 1.16 4.50
N ARG A 342 22.36 1.33 5.52
CA ARG A 342 23.70 1.92 5.41
C ARG A 342 24.57 1.13 4.44
N ILE A 343 24.69 -0.18 4.67
CA ILE A 343 25.49 -1.10 3.83
C ILE A 343 24.93 -1.13 2.40
N LEU A 344 23.61 -1.26 2.25
CA LEU A 344 22.97 -1.27 0.94
C LEU A 344 23.27 0.02 0.15
N SER A 345 23.21 1.18 0.80
CA SER A 345 23.50 2.46 0.15
C SER A 345 24.97 2.58 -0.25
N GLN A 346 25.90 2.12 0.59
CA GLN A 346 27.32 2.07 0.27
C GLN A 346 27.58 1.22 -0.98
N ILE A 347 27.05 0.00 -1.01
CA ILE A 347 27.21 -0.92 -2.16
C ILE A 347 26.64 -0.29 -3.43
N ARG A 348 25.47 0.34 -3.36
CA ARG A 348 24.86 1.00 -4.52
C ARG A 348 25.73 2.12 -5.07
N TRP A 349 26.31 2.97 -4.21
CA TRP A 349 27.24 4.02 -4.64
C TRP A 349 28.53 3.45 -5.24
N LEU A 350 29.10 2.38 -4.67
CA LEU A 350 30.27 1.71 -5.25
C LEU A 350 29.97 1.15 -6.65
N ILE A 351 28.83 0.48 -6.83
CA ILE A 351 28.39 0.00 -8.16
C ILE A 351 28.22 1.17 -9.14
N ILE A 352 27.58 2.26 -8.73
CA ILE A 352 27.39 3.46 -9.57
C ILE A 352 28.72 4.08 -10.01
N LYS A 353 29.72 4.08 -9.11
CA LYS A 353 31.08 4.56 -9.38
C LYS A 353 31.94 3.54 -10.12
N LYS A 354 31.38 2.36 -10.44
CA LYS A 354 32.06 1.23 -11.08
C LYS A 354 33.21 0.65 -10.26
N ASP A 355 33.22 0.87 -8.93
CA ASP A 355 34.15 0.21 -8.01
C ASP A 355 33.60 -1.15 -7.59
N TYR A 356 33.56 -2.05 -8.58
CA TYR A 356 32.97 -3.38 -8.42
C TYR A 356 33.75 -4.27 -7.46
N SER A 357 35.09 -4.13 -7.42
CA SER A 357 35.93 -4.91 -6.51
C SER A 357 35.65 -4.58 -5.05
N GLU A 358 35.52 -3.29 -4.71
CA GLU A 358 35.20 -2.90 -3.35
C GLU A 358 33.75 -3.25 -2.98
N ALA A 359 32.81 -3.07 -3.93
CA ALA A 359 31.41 -3.48 -3.73
C ALA A 359 31.30 -4.98 -3.41
N GLU A 360 32.03 -5.83 -4.14
CA GLU A 360 32.08 -7.28 -3.93
C GLU A 360 32.62 -7.65 -2.55
N LYS A 361 33.73 -7.01 -2.11
CA LYS A 361 34.31 -7.25 -0.79
C LYS A 361 33.34 -6.92 0.33
N VAL A 362 32.75 -5.72 0.31
CA VAL A 362 31.78 -5.27 1.33
C VAL A 362 30.60 -6.24 1.41
N LEU A 363 30.07 -6.65 0.26
CA LEU A 363 28.93 -7.55 0.18
C LEU A 363 29.27 -8.98 0.62
N THR A 364 30.47 -9.48 0.28
CA THR A 364 30.95 -10.81 0.69
C THR A 364 31.15 -10.88 2.20
N ILE A 365 31.75 -9.85 2.80
CA ILE A 365 31.87 -9.73 4.27
C ILE A 365 30.49 -9.80 4.91
N TYR A 366 29.54 -9.00 4.40
CA TYR A 366 28.16 -8.99 4.90
C TYR A 366 27.48 -10.36 4.83
N ILE A 367 27.59 -11.05 3.69
CA ILE A 367 27.04 -12.39 3.48
C ILE A 367 27.67 -13.40 4.46
N ASN A 368 28.99 -13.37 4.62
CA ASN A 368 29.73 -14.27 5.50
C ASN A 368 29.41 -14.04 6.99
N CYS A 369 29.07 -12.81 7.38
CA CYS A 369 28.59 -12.54 8.74
C CYS A 369 27.25 -13.22 9.06
N GLY A 370 26.44 -13.58 8.05
CA GLY A 370 25.17 -14.30 8.21
C GLY A 370 24.05 -13.54 8.97
N LYS A 371 24.31 -12.30 9.41
CA LYS A 371 23.38 -11.45 10.17
C LYS A 371 22.55 -10.58 9.23
N TRP A 372 21.52 -11.16 8.65
CA TRP A 372 20.60 -10.47 7.74
C TRP A 372 19.88 -9.31 8.44
N GLN A 373 19.87 -8.14 7.79
CA GLN A 373 19.36 -6.89 8.34
C GLN A 373 18.11 -6.45 7.57
N PRO A 374 17.19 -5.70 8.21
CA PRO A 374 16.07 -5.09 7.51
C PRO A 374 16.54 -4.25 6.31
N GLY A 375 15.96 -4.49 5.13
CA GLY A 375 16.30 -3.81 3.88
C GLY A 375 17.37 -4.48 3.02
N LEU A 376 18.23 -5.35 3.60
CA LEU A 376 19.26 -6.11 2.88
C LEU A 376 19.11 -7.60 3.20
N SER A 377 18.16 -8.26 2.52
CA SER A 377 17.94 -9.70 2.65
C SER A 377 19.00 -10.51 1.90
N ARG A 378 19.11 -11.81 2.21
CA ARG A 378 19.96 -12.75 1.46
C ARG A 378 19.71 -12.70 -0.04
N ASN A 379 18.45 -12.70 -0.45
CA ASN A 379 18.09 -12.64 -1.87
C ASN A 379 18.58 -11.32 -2.52
N LYS A 380 18.41 -10.18 -1.84
CA LYS A 380 18.89 -8.89 -2.35
C LYS A 380 20.42 -8.85 -2.41
N ALA A 381 21.10 -9.42 -1.43
CA ALA A 381 22.55 -9.53 -1.43
C ALA A 381 23.06 -10.38 -2.61
N ILE A 382 22.44 -11.53 -2.87
CA ILE A 382 22.77 -12.39 -4.04
C ILE A 382 22.57 -11.62 -5.35
N VAL A 383 21.44 -10.94 -5.51
CA VAL A 383 21.14 -10.12 -6.69
C VAL A 383 22.21 -9.06 -6.93
N LEU A 384 22.64 -8.35 -5.89
CA LEU A 384 23.70 -7.33 -6.01
C LEU A 384 25.04 -7.94 -6.41
N LEU A 385 25.39 -9.11 -5.87
CA LEU A 385 26.60 -9.84 -6.23
C LEU A 385 26.59 -10.28 -7.70
N ASP A 386 25.44 -10.79 -8.16
CA ASP A 386 25.27 -11.18 -9.56
C ASP A 386 25.31 -9.97 -10.50
N ILE A 387 24.76 -8.81 -10.10
CA ILE A 387 24.89 -7.55 -10.85
C ILE A 387 26.37 -7.16 -10.97
N ILE A 388 27.13 -7.20 -9.87
CA ILE A 388 28.56 -6.88 -9.83
C ILE A 388 29.35 -7.82 -10.75
N SER A 389 29.09 -9.13 -10.67
CA SER A 389 29.74 -10.15 -11.48
C SER A 389 29.45 -9.98 -12.97
N ALA A 390 28.17 -9.77 -13.33
CA ALA A 390 27.76 -9.55 -14.71
C ALA A 390 28.37 -8.25 -15.29
N ALA A 391 28.36 -7.16 -14.53
CA ALA A 391 28.95 -5.89 -14.96
C ALA A 391 30.48 -5.96 -15.12
N SER A 392 31.17 -6.74 -14.29
CA SER A 392 32.63 -6.89 -14.34
C SER A 392 33.08 -7.85 -15.45
N THR A 393 32.41 -8.99 -15.60
CA THR A 393 32.87 -10.09 -16.47
C THR A 393 32.14 -10.15 -17.80
N GLY A 394 30.88 -9.70 -17.86
CA GLY A 394 29.98 -9.82 -19.01
C GLY A 394 29.40 -11.22 -19.18
N LYS A 395 29.66 -12.11 -18.22
CA LYS A 395 29.21 -13.50 -18.25
C LYS A 395 28.03 -13.68 -17.32
N THR A 396 26.98 -14.35 -17.78
CA THR A 396 25.78 -14.64 -16.97
C THR A 396 25.59 -16.12 -16.64
N ASN A 397 26.47 -17.00 -17.12
CA ASN A 397 26.42 -18.44 -16.88
C ASN A 397 26.96 -18.86 -15.50
N THR A 398 27.64 -17.96 -14.79
CA THR A 398 28.22 -18.19 -13.46
C THR A 398 27.43 -17.51 -12.33
N LEU A 399 26.26 -16.96 -12.64
CA LEU A 399 25.43 -16.25 -11.67
C LEU A 399 24.76 -17.25 -10.71
N THR A 400 24.61 -16.82 -9.46
CA THR A 400 24.13 -17.68 -8.38
C THR A 400 22.62 -17.62 -8.18
N GLY A 401 21.98 -16.53 -8.57
CA GLY A 401 20.53 -16.35 -8.54
C GLY A 401 19.79 -17.05 -9.68
N THR A 402 18.51 -17.30 -9.45
CA THR A 402 17.61 -17.86 -10.47
C THR A 402 16.92 -16.73 -11.22
N TYR A 403 17.19 -16.64 -12.53
CA TYR A 403 16.68 -15.56 -13.37
C TYR A 403 15.92 -16.09 -14.59
N THR A 404 14.87 -15.38 -14.98
CA THR A 404 14.17 -15.60 -16.25
C THR A 404 15.06 -15.21 -17.43
N SER A 405 14.75 -15.72 -18.63
CA SER A 405 15.48 -15.35 -19.85
C SER A 405 15.46 -13.84 -20.12
N PHE A 406 14.38 -13.14 -19.75
CA PHE A 406 14.29 -11.68 -19.85
C PHE A 406 15.29 -10.98 -18.92
N GLN A 407 15.38 -11.41 -17.66
CA GLN A 407 16.30 -10.87 -16.67
C GLN A 407 17.76 -11.12 -17.03
N LEU A 408 18.09 -12.32 -17.54
CA LEU A 408 19.44 -12.64 -18.00
C LEU A 408 19.88 -11.73 -19.15
N LYS A 409 18.98 -11.42 -20.09
CA LYS A 409 19.27 -10.45 -21.16
C LYS A 409 19.64 -9.08 -20.60
N GLN A 410 18.90 -8.58 -19.60
CA GLN A 410 19.22 -7.28 -18.97
C GLN A 410 20.61 -7.28 -18.33
N LEU A 411 21.01 -8.38 -17.68
CA LEU A 411 22.34 -8.53 -17.07
C LEU A 411 23.47 -8.60 -18.11
N GLN A 412 23.24 -9.24 -19.26
CA GLN A 412 24.23 -9.34 -20.36
C GLN A 412 24.59 -7.97 -20.94
N HIS A 413 23.64 -7.03 -20.92
CA HIS A 413 23.83 -5.68 -21.45
C HIS A 413 24.55 -4.72 -20.49
N LEU A 414 24.99 -5.17 -19.30
CA LEU A 414 25.68 -4.29 -18.34
C LEU A 414 27.14 -3.97 -18.70
N LYS A 415 27.79 -4.79 -19.54
CA LYS A 415 29.21 -4.63 -19.92
C LYS A 415 29.42 -3.79 -21.19
N SER A 416 28.37 -3.43 -21.91
CA SER A 416 28.41 -2.45 -23.01
C SER A 416 28.41 -1.04 -22.47
#